data_AF-Q6J5I9-F1
#
_entry.id   AF-Q6J5I9-F1
#
_cell.length_a   1.000
_cell.length_b   1.000
_cell.length_c   1.000
_cell.angle_alpha   90.00
_cell.angle_beta   90.00
_cell.angle_gamma   90.00
#
_symmetry.space_group_name_H-M   'P 1'
#
loop_
_entity.id
_entity.type
_entity.pdbx_description
1 polymer ?
#
loop_
_entity_poly.entity_id
_entity_poly.type
_entity_poly.pdbx_seq_one_letter_code
_entity_poly.pdbx_strand_id
1 'polypeptide(L)' 'VSEISVSIREIIRQALKLNASAIIIGHNHPTGNVEPSDADKYVTKRLKEACELMEIKLLDHFIVSGSASFCFTDNHLI' A
#
# COMPACT_ATOMS: atom_id res chain seq x y z
N VAL A 1 -8.68 -15.65 6.99
CA VAL A 1 -9.42 -14.40 6.71
C VAL A 1 -8.44 -13.47 6.02
N SER A 2 -8.41 -13.44 4.68
CA SER A 2 -7.38 -12.68 3.93
C SER A 2 -8.01 -12.01 2.72
N GLU A 3 -9.07 -11.26 2.92
CA GLU A 3 -9.63 -10.40 1.89
C GLU A 3 -9.43 -8.95 2.34
N ILE A 4 -8.47 -8.28 1.72
CA ILE A 4 -8.23 -6.86 1.90
C ILE A 4 -9.32 -6.13 1.12
N SER A 5 -10.41 -5.79 1.82
CA SER A 5 -11.46 -4.94 1.25
C SER A 5 -11.08 -3.47 1.41
N VAL A 6 -10.14 -3.01 0.56
CA VAL A 6 -9.73 -1.61 0.50
C VAL A 6 -10.12 -1.03 -0.86
N SER A 7 -10.84 0.09 -0.83
CA SER A 7 -11.22 0.78 -2.06
C SER A 7 -10.10 1.70 -2.53
N ILE A 8 -9.41 1.31 -3.60
CA ILE A 8 -8.41 2.15 -4.28
C ILE A 8 -9.02 3.50 -4.68
N ARG A 9 -10.28 3.50 -5.16
CA ARG A 9 -11.01 4.72 -5.51
C ARG A 9 -11.09 5.70 -4.34
N GLU A 10 -11.37 5.22 -3.13
CA GLU A 10 -11.45 6.09 -1.95
C GLU A 10 -10.07 6.63 -1.55
N ILE A 11 -9.00 5.84 -1.66
CA ILE A 11 -7.63 6.30 -1.42
C ILE A 11 -7.28 7.44 -2.37
N ILE A 12 -7.47 7.22 -3.67
CA ILE A 12 -7.19 8.22 -4.71
C ILE A 12 -8.05 9.47 -4.50
N ARG A 13 -9.35 9.30 -4.21
CA ARG A 13 -10.25 10.41 -3.92
C ARG A 13 -9.76 11.26 -2.75
N GLN A 14 -9.23 10.65 -1.69
CA GLN A 14 -8.68 11.40 -0.56
C GLN A 14 -7.36 12.08 -0.91
N ALA A 15 -6.46 11.39 -1.63
CA ALA A 15 -5.19 11.97 -2.07
C ALA A 15 -5.42 13.22 -2.93
N LEU A 16 -6.37 13.18 -3.87
CA LEU A 16 -6.77 14.33 -4.69
C LEU A 16 -7.39 15.45 -3.85
N LYS A 17 -8.29 15.14 -2.91
CA LYS A 17 -8.89 16.16 -2.03
C LYS A 17 -7.86 16.90 -1.17
N LEU A 18 -6.76 16.23 -0.84
CA LEU A 18 -5.66 16.79 -0.06
C LEU A 18 -4.58 17.44 -0.94
N ASN A 19 -4.76 17.46 -2.27
CA ASN A 19 -3.73 17.89 -3.24
C ASN A 19 -2.38 17.18 -3.01
N ALA A 20 -2.42 15.90 -2.64
CA ALA A 20 -1.22 15.14 -2.32
C ALA A 20 -0.40 14.86 -3.59
N SER A 21 0.88 15.24 -3.57
CA SER A 21 1.85 14.87 -4.63
C SER A 21 2.35 13.43 -4.49
N ALA A 22 2.22 12.85 -3.30
CA ALA A 22 2.69 11.52 -2.97
C ALA A 22 1.93 10.93 -1.78
N ILE A 23 1.90 9.60 -1.69
CA ILE A 23 1.34 8.84 -0.57
C ILE A 23 2.26 7.70 -0.15
N ILE A 24 2.13 7.30 1.10
CA ILE A 24 2.65 6.05 1.67
C ILE A 24 1.44 5.31 2.23
N ILE A 25 1.37 4.00 2.03
CA ILE A 25 0.36 3.15 2.70
C ILE A 25 1.01 2.18 3.67
N GLY A 26 0.23 1.71 4.64
CA GLY A 26 0.66 0.60 5.47
C GLY A 26 -0.50 -0.10 6.15
N HIS A 27 -0.30 -1.39 6.42
CA HIS A 27 -1.22 -2.20 7.20
C HIS A 27 -0.48 -3.09 8.18
N ASN A 28 -1.22 -3.58 9.16
CA ASN A 28 -0.67 -4.43 10.19
C ASN A 28 -0.97 -5.91 9.91
N HIS A 29 0.00 -6.78 10.17
CA HIS A 29 -0.21 -8.22 10.29
C HIS A 29 -0.18 -8.60 11.77
N PRO A 30 -1.33 -8.82 12.45
CA PRO A 30 -1.36 -9.18 13.87
C PRO A 30 -0.67 -10.52 14.19
N THR A 31 -0.37 -11.32 13.17
CA THR A 31 0.19 -12.67 13.28
C THR A 31 1.67 -12.71 13.63
N GLY A 32 2.38 -11.58 13.60
CA GLY A 32 3.84 -11.54 13.74
C GLY A 32 4.61 -11.63 12.42
N ASN A 33 3.98 -12.12 11.35
CA ASN A 33 4.63 -12.26 10.04
C ASN A 33 4.44 -11.00 9.20
N VAL A 34 5.53 -10.36 8.77
CA VAL A 34 5.51 -9.18 7.90
C VAL A 34 5.60 -9.51 6.40
N GLU A 35 5.71 -10.78 6.04
CA GLU A 35 5.76 -11.19 4.63
C GLU A 35 4.43 -10.86 3.93
N PRO A 36 4.46 -10.16 2.78
CA PRO A 36 3.26 -9.80 2.06
C PRO A 36 2.57 -11.02 1.45
N SER A 37 1.27 -11.11 1.68
CA SER A 37 0.41 -12.07 0.97
C SER A 37 0.26 -11.69 -0.51
N ASP A 38 -0.25 -12.63 -1.32
CA ASP A 38 -0.55 -12.35 -2.73
C ASP A 38 -1.63 -11.27 -2.88
N ALA A 39 -2.56 -11.17 -1.92
CA ALA A 39 -3.55 -10.10 -1.87
C ALA A 39 -2.89 -8.73 -1.63
N ASP A 40 -1.91 -8.64 -0.72
CA ASP A 40 -1.14 -7.41 -0.48
C ASP A 40 -0.45 -6.96 -1.76
N LYS A 41 0.27 -7.87 -2.42
CA LYS A 41 0.98 -7.60 -3.68
C LYS A 41 0.03 -7.14 -4.78
N TYR A 42 -1.11 -7.82 -4.93
CA TYR A 42 -2.13 -7.47 -5.92
C TYR A 42 -2.70 -6.07 -5.69
N VAL A 43 -3.11 -5.76 -4.45
CA VAL A 43 -3.67 -4.44 -4.11
C VAL A 43 -2.63 -3.33 -4.29
N THR A 44 -1.39 -3.58 -3.86
CA THR A 44 -0.29 -2.61 -4.00
C THR A 44 -0.02 -2.28 -5.45
N LYS A 45 0.05 -3.31 -6.31
CA LYS A 45 0.26 -3.12 -7.75
C LYS A 45 -0.86 -2.28 -8.37
N ARG A 46 -2.11 -2.59 -8.06
CA ARG A 46 -3.26 -1.84 -8.58
C ARG A 46 -3.31 -0.40 -8.04
N LEU A 47 -2.93 -0.19 -6.79
CA LEU A 47 -2.85 1.15 -6.22
C LEU A 47 -1.74 1.95 -6.90
N LYS A 48 -0.56 1.35 -7.14
CA LYS A 48 0.54 1.98 -7.87
C LYS A 48 0.09 2.43 -9.26
N GLU A 49 -0.53 1.54 -10.03
CA GLU A 49 -1.08 1.87 -11.37
C GLU A 49 -2.09 3.03 -11.31
N ALA A 50 -2.98 3.04 -10.31
CA ALA A 50 -3.95 4.13 -10.14
C ALA A 50 -3.28 5.45 -9.72
N CYS A 51 -2.27 5.39 -8.87
CA CYS A 51 -1.46 6.54 -8.46
C CYS A 51 -0.72 7.15 -9.66
N GLU A 52 -0.09 6.33 -10.50
CA GLU A 52 0.60 6.76 -11.73
C GLU A 52 -0.35 7.47 -12.70
N LEU A 53 -1.55 6.93 -12.94
CA LEU A 53 -2.56 7.56 -13.79
C LEU A 53 -3.00 8.94 -13.30
N MET A 54 -2.92 9.19 -12.00
CA MET A 54 -3.33 10.45 -11.38
C MET A 54 -2.14 11.36 -11.07
N GLU A 55 -0.93 11.01 -11.51
CA GLU A 55 0.33 11.74 -11.23
C GLU A 55 0.64 11.90 -9.73
N ILE A 56 0.19 10.93 -8.92
CA ILE A 56 0.49 10.84 -7.48
C ILE A 56 1.55 9.75 -7.28
N LYS A 57 2.62 10.02 -6.55
CA LYS A 57 3.64 8.99 -6.27
C LYS A 57 3.20 8.07 -5.14
N LEU A 58 3.19 6.76 -5.36
CA LEU A 58 3.20 5.80 -4.26
C LEU A 58 4.65 5.59 -3.82
N LEU A 59 5.04 6.18 -2.68
CA LEU A 59 6.43 6.14 -2.21
C LEU A 59 6.78 4.80 -1.56
N ASP A 60 5.81 4.20 -0.88
CA ASP A 60 6.02 2.91 -0.23
C ASP A 60 4.72 2.23 0.18
N HIS A 61 4.84 0.94 0.48
CA HIS A 61 3.87 0.16 1.23
C HIS A 61 4.58 -0.56 2.39
N PHE A 62 4.20 -0.23 3.63
CA PHE A 62 4.74 -0.87 4.84
C PHE A 62 3.80 -1.90 5.46
N ILE A 63 4.31 -3.09 5.75
CA ILE A 63 3.63 -4.07 6.62
C ILE A 63 4.30 -4.03 7.97
N VAL A 64 3.54 -3.78 9.04
CA VAL A 64 4.08 -3.69 10.40
C VAL A 64 3.56 -4.82 11.29
N SER A 65 4.44 -5.41 12.09
CA SER A 65 4.08 -6.42 13.08
C SER A 65 5.03 -6.40 14.28
N GLY A 66 4.58 -5.87 15.42
CA GLY A 66 5.41 -5.74 16.62
C GLY A 66 6.68 -4.92 16.33
N SER A 67 7.86 -5.54 16.52
CA SER A 67 9.16 -4.94 16.21
C SER A 67 9.66 -5.24 14.79
N ALA A 68 8.89 -5.95 13.96
CA ALA A 68 9.22 -6.27 12.58
C ALA A 68 8.45 -5.37 11.61
N SER A 69 9.07 -5.08 10.47
CA SER A 69 8.46 -4.37 9.36
C SER A 69 8.93 -4.92 8.02
N PHE A 70 8.07 -4.82 7.01
CA PHE A 70 8.40 -5.06 5.61
C PHE A 70 8.11 -3.80 4.80
N CYS A 71 9.03 -3.42 3.92
CA CYS A 71 8.94 -2.27 3.03
C CYS A 71 8.93 -2.77 1.59
N PHE A 72 7.92 -2.39 0.79
CA PHE A 72 7.82 -2.86 -0.60
C PHE A 72 8.93 -2.26 -1.47
N THR A 73 9.32 -1.01 -1.22
CA THR A 73 10.39 -0.34 -1.97
C THR A 73 11.75 -1.02 -1.74
N ASP A 74 12.13 -1.30 -0.49
CA ASP A 74 13.37 -2.01 -0.15
C ASP A 74 13.44 -3.41 -0.79
N ASN A 75 12.27 -4.03 -0.97
CA ASN A 75 12.13 -5.35 -1.58
C ASN A 75 11.84 -5.31 -3.09
N HIS A 76 11.96 -4.14 -3.73
CA HIS A 76 11.81 -3.94 -5.19
C HIS A 76 10.44 -4.41 -5.74
N LEU A 77 9.40 -4.32 -4.92
CA LEU A 77 8.03 -4.68 -5.30
C LEU A 77 7.25 -3.49 -5.86
N ILE A 78 7.76 -2.27 -5.68
CA ILE A 78 7.27 -1.01 -6.27
C ILE A 78 8.44 -0.10 -6.64
#